data_AF-A0AAD8CAJ8-F1
#
_entry.id   AF-A0AAD8CAJ8-F1
#
_cell.length_a   1.000
_cell.length_b   1.000
_cell.length_c   1.000
_cell.angle_alpha   90.00
_cell.angle_beta   90.00
_cell.angle_gamma   90.00
#
_symmetry.space_group_name_H-M   'P 1'
#
loop_
_entity.id
_entity.type
_entity.pdbx_description
1 polymer ?
#
loop_
_entity_poly.entity_id
_entity_poly.type
_entity_poly.pdbx_seq_one_letter_code
_entity_poly.pdbx_strand_id
1 'polypeptide(L)'
;MGLVASYFTNKLDRFYGQHEVDKFSGEAEISCLPEDCKKSKGHKDMIPVYEFTKDHLPETYRDEDEIYKLAQSIAYLTVRLRTSFVSKKRPRYLPKTNYDYPLFESRGESCMNTGSGRVCDVVRNTTGSCSCKKCKHSGNPSKLWWTIKIFTATHVVYDKDEAEATTCTLFFEGKESNRKRVDFDGCKKIWLDVSGDLCLLETPTCDEKLAKELFAEIKQFNVYWKSLKIKYRNDGEKEKLIIIVSHPHGQEKRISVGLGLDIGKQKKLGYSKFIYTTPTCPGTSGGPVYVLGYDWFKTEYVHGGAILEPISDSDSSSDSESAMKLATQKLSDLFPSYDESSVMPLSYSSIYIHTDNSENYSLDNSSIQSLQSGEIQDLDLNMRPESSNDSNYFSDTQSHNSAYSSDTVSDKRVNANMKAMSLATAMSNSDIPSNSISDDLTSLSNADTTSSSKSKFGKYFRFSNYSARWY
;
A
#
# COMPACT_ATOMS: atom_id res chain seq x y z
N MET A 1 28.97 6.76 -6.92
CA MET A 1 27.54 7.14 -6.74
C MET A 1 27.03 8.25 -7.68
N GLY A 2 27.73 9.39 -7.86
CA GLY A 2 27.20 10.54 -8.63
C GLY A 2 26.82 10.30 -10.11
N LEU A 3 27.61 9.50 -10.85
CA LEU A 3 27.38 9.19 -12.27
C LEU A 3 26.23 8.19 -12.52
N VAL A 4 25.99 7.31 -11.55
CA VAL A 4 24.96 6.26 -11.64
C VAL A 4 23.58 6.86 -11.41
N ALA A 5 23.48 7.68 -10.36
CA ALA A 5 22.30 8.47 -10.11
C ALA A 5 22.01 9.34 -11.35
N SER A 6 22.99 10.12 -11.85
CA SER A 6 22.86 10.94 -13.08
C SER A 6 22.17 10.21 -14.26
N TYR A 7 22.53 8.95 -14.53
CA TYR A 7 21.99 8.16 -15.64
C TYR A 7 20.48 7.87 -15.53
N PHE A 8 20.00 7.54 -14.33
CA PHE A 8 18.56 7.39 -14.09
C PHE A 8 17.84 8.72 -13.91
N THR A 9 18.57 9.82 -13.69
CA THR A 9 17.98 11.00 -13.05
C THR A 9 17.89 12.26 -13.87
N ASN A 10 18.61 12.34 -14.98
CA ASN A 10 18.36 13.40 -15.97
C ASN A 10 17.12 13.09 -16.85
N LYS A 11 16.55 11.88 -16.73
CA LYS A 11 15.32 11.47 -17.42
C LYS A 11 14.33 10.91 -16.40
N LEU A 12 13.83 11.75 -15.47
CA LEU A 12 12.64 11.42 -14.66
C LEU A 12 11.46 10.97 -15.54
N ASP A 13 11.49 11.38 -16.80
CA ASP A 13 10.62 10.94 -17.87
C ASP A 13 10.57 9.42 -18.11
N ARG A 14 11.58 8.66 -17.66
CA ARG A 14 11.67 7.20 -17.87
C ARG A 14 10.60 6.39 -17.15
N PHE A 15 9.92 6.97 -16.16
CA PHE A 15 8.80 6.32 -15.49
C PHE A 15 7.47 6.52 -16.24
N TYR A 16 7.40 7.44 -17.20
CA TYR A 16 6.19 7.67 -17.97
C TYR A 16 6.04 6.61 -19.06
N GLY A 17 4.78 6.24 -19.34
CA GLY A 17 4.45 5.22 -20.34
C GLY A 17 4.76 3.77 -19.93
N GLN A 18 5.30 3.54 -18.73
CA GLN A 18 5.69 2.21 -18.23
C GLN A 18 4.66 1.60 -17.28
N HIS A 19 3.40 2.05 -17.35
CA HIS A 19 2.35 1.55 -16.47
C HIS A 19 1.97 0.12 -16.85
N GLU A 20 1.86 -0.74 -15.84
CA GLU A 20 1.40 -2.11 -16.06
C GLU A 20 -0.11 -2.12 -16.20
N VAL A 21 -0.58 -2.45 -17.41
CA VAL A 21 -2.01 -2.55 -17.68
C VAL A 21 -2.32 -3.96 -18.12
N ASP A 22 -3.37 -4.51 -17.53
CA ASP A 22 -3.93 -5.80 -17.90
C ASP A 22 -5.25 -5.55 -18.64
N LYS A 23 -5.26 -5.73 -19.97
CA LYS A 23 -6.42 -5.49 -20.84
C LYS A 23 -6.84 -6.80 -21.49
N PHE A 24 -8.13 -7.10 -21.43
CA PHE A 24 -8.74 -8.29 -22.06
C PHE A 24 -9.87 -7.90 -23.02
N SER A 25 -9.98 -8.66 -24.10
CA SER A 25 -11.13 -8.60 -25.02
C SER A 25 -12.16 -9.67 -24.65
N GLY A 26 -13.23 -9.27 -23.97
CA GLY A 26 -14.36 -10.15 -23.65
C GLY A 26 -14.37 -10.74 -22.25
N GLU A 27 -15.49 -11.37 -21.89
CA GLU A 27 -15.76 -11.86 -20.52
C GLU A 27 -15.18 -13.26 -20.24
N ALA A 28 -14.84 -14.02 -21.29
CA ALA A 28 -14.41 -15.43 -21.18
C ALA A 28 -12.90 -15.62 -20.99
N GLU A 29 -12.09 -14.55 -21.17
CA GLU A 29 -10.63 -14.62 -21.19
C GLU A 29 -10.02 -13.82 -20.02
N ILE A 30 -10.26 -14.22 -18.76
CA ILE A 30 -9.28 -13.92 -17.69
C ILE A 30 -8.21 -15.03 -17.77
N SER A 31 -7.57 -15.11 -18.92
CA SER A 31 -6.61 -16.17 -19.25
C SER A 31 -5.42 -15.57 -19.97
N CYS A 32 -4.88 -14.44 -19.48
CA CYS A 32 -3.44 -14.26 -19.61
C CYS A 32 -2.82 -15.47 -18.91
N LEU A 33 -2.50 -16.50 -19.71
CA LEU A 33 -1.81 -17.65 -19.19
C LEU A 33 -0.48 -17.10 -18.65
N PRO A 34 -0.05 -17.53 -17.46
CA PRO A 34 1.21 -17.09 -16.88
C PRO A 34 2.40 -17.20 -17.85
N GLU A 35 2.30 -18.09 -18.85
CA GLU A 35 3.25 -18.36 -19.92
C GLU A 35 3.43 -17.19 -20.91
N ASP A 36 2.37 -16.43 -21.20
CA ASP A 36 2.41 -15.30 -22.14
C ASP A 36 2.91 -14.00 -21.49
N CYS A 37 3.02 -13.99 -20.16
CA CYS A 37 3.51 -12.82 -19.46
C CYS A 37 5.01 -12.63 -19.71
N LYS A 38 5.40 -11.45 -20.22
CA LYS A 38 6.81 -11.04 -20.36
C LYS A 38 7.60 -11.07 -19.03
N LYS A 39 6.90 -11.11 -17.89
CA LYS A 39 7.45 -11.18 -16.54
C LYS A 39 7.27 -12.54 -15.85
N SER A 40 6.98 -13.59 -16.62
CA SER A 40 6.74 -14.95 -16.12
C SER A 40 7.83 -15.49 -15.19
N LYS A 41 9.10 -15.08 -15.39
CA LYS A 41 10.23 -15.47 -14.54
C LYS A 41 10.02 -15.16 -13.05
N GLY A 42 9.38 -14.04 -12.72
CA GLY A 42 9.14 -13.61 -11.34
C GLY A 42 7.87 -14.18 -10.72
N HIS A 43 7.00 -14.84 -11.49
CA HIS A 43 5.72 -15.35 -10.98
C HIS A 43 5.88 -16.40 -9.88
N LYS A 44 6.96 -17.20 -9.94
CA LYS A 44 7.26 -18.21 -8.91
C LYS A 44 7.49 -17.59 -7.51
N ASP A 45 7.91 -16.33 -7.48
CA ASP A 45 8.21 -15.58 -6.26
C ASP A 45 6.98 -14.77 -5.78
N MET A 46 5.85 -14.88 -6.49
CA MET A 46 4.55 -14.34 -6.09
C MET A 46 3.76 -15.41 -5.33
N ILE A 47 3.94 -15.43 -4.01
CA ILE A 47 3.47 -16.50 -3.13
C ILE A 47 1.96 -16.36 -2.90
N PRO A 48 1.14 -17.42 -3.05
CA PRO A 48 -0.26 -17.38 -2.66
C PRO A 48 -0.42 -16.99 -1.18
N VAL A 49 -1.43 -16.18 -0.86
CA VAL A 49 -1.63 -15.70 0.52
C VAL A 49 -1.76 -16.85 1.53
N TYR A 50 -2.40 -17.95 1.14
CA TYR A 50 -2.57 -19.13 2.00
C TYR A 50 -1.27 -19.95 2.19
N GLU A 51 -0.25 -19.74 1.36
CA GLU A 51 1.07 -20.38 1.46
C GLU A 51 2.12 -19.48 2.13
N PHE A 52 1.84 -18.18 2.26
CA PHE A 52 2.80 -17.23 2.80
C PHE A 52 3.08 -17.49 4.28
N THR A 53 4.36 -17.71 4.60
CA THR A 53 4.90 -17.95 5.94
C THR A 53 6.09 -17.04 6.22
N LYS A 54 6.59 -17.03 7.46
CA LYS A 54 7.80 -16.27 7.83
C LYS A 54 9.04 -16.65 7.02
N ASP A 55 9.15 -17.90 6.58
CA ASP A 55 10.33 -18.38 5.83
C ASP A 55 10.47 -17.74 4.44
N HIS A 56 9.36 -17.20 3.92
CA HIS A 56 9.34 -16.42 2.69
C HIS A 56 9.89 -15.00 2.84
N LEU A 57 10.09 -14.52 4.07
CA LEU A 57 10.79 -13.26 4.33
C LEU A 57 12.31 -13.48 4.20
N PRO A 58 13.08 -12.44 3.82
CA PRO A 58 14.55 -12.51 3.88
C PRO A 58 15.00 -12.83 5.31
N GLU A 59 16.08 -13.59 5.43
CA GLU A 59 16.55 -14.15 6.71
C GLU A 59 16.64 -13.10 7.84
N THR A 60 17.15 -11.90 7.51
CA THR A 60 17.29 -10.77 8.45
C THR A 60 15.97 -10.23 9.01
N TYR A 61 14.83 -10.64 8.45
CA TYR A 61 13.50 -10.18 8.84
C TYR A 61 12.62 -11.33 9.37
N ARG A 62 13.11 -12.57 9.42
CA ARG A 62 12.30 -13.74 9.83
C ARG A 62 11.98 -13.79 11.32
N ASP A 63 12.86 -13.22 12.15
CA ASP A 63 12.67 -13.14 13.61
C ASP A 63 11.64 -12.07 14.02
N GLU A 64 11.17 -11.27 13.06
CA GLU A 64 10.28 -10.14 13.27
C GLU A 64 8.84 -10.52 12.98
N ASP A 65 8.17 -11.15 13.96
CA ASP A 65 6.77 -11.58 13.86
C ASP A 65 5.82 -10.48 13.38
N GLU A 66 6.10 -9.22 13.70
CA GLU A 66 5.30 -8.07 13.29
C GLU A 66 5.31 -7.85 11.78
N ILE A 67 6.41 -8.15 11.08
CA ILE A 67 6.50 -8.02 9.61
C ILE A 67 5.55 -9.02 8.93
N TYR A 68 5.56 -10.27 9.41
CA TYR A 68 4.65 -11.29 8.91
C TYR A 68 3.18 -10.93 9.19
N LYS A 69 2.86 -10.53 10.43
CA LYS A 69 1.49 -10.14 10.80
C LYS A 69 1.00 -8.94 9.99
N LEU A 70 1.86 -7.96 9.78
CA LEU A 70 1.58 -6.82 8.90
C LEU A 70 1.30 -7.27 7.46
N ALA A 71 2.10 -8.17 6.89
CA ALA A 71 1.87 -8.68 5.53
C ALA A 71 0.50 -9.37 5.41
N GLN A 72 0.12 -10.16 6.43
CA GLN A 72 -1.21 -10.77 6.52
C GLN A 72 -2.33 -9.72 6.59
N SER A 73 -2.14 -8.64 7.37
CA SER A 73 -3.08 -7.53 7.44
C SER A 73 -3.24 -6.80 6.10
N ILE A 74 -2.13 -6.54 5.39
CA ILE A 74 -2.17 -5.96 4.05
C ILE A 74 -2.94 -6.90 3.11
N ALA A 75 -2.69 -8.20 3.18
CA ALA A 75 -3.39 -9.18 2.36
C ALA A 75 -4.89 -9.20 2.65
N TYR A 76 -5.31 -9.15 3.90
CA TYR A 76 -6.73 -9.08 4.26
C TYR A 76 -7.41 -7.82 3.66
N LEU A 77 -6.73 -6.67 3.72
CA LEU A 77 -7.24 -5.39 3.24
C LEU A 77 -7.09 -5.19 1.72
N THR A 78 -6.38 -6.06 1.01
CA THR A 78 -6.18 -5.97 -0.44
C THR A 78 -7.41 -6.46 -1.19
N VAL A 79 -7.84 -5.68 -2.18
CA VAL A 79 -8.96 -5.96 -3.08
C VAL A 79 -8.48 -6.15 -4.51
N ARG A 80 -9.24 -6.94 -5.27
CA ARG A 80 -9.15 -6.96 -6.72
C ARG A 80 -10.11 -5.92 -7.29
N LEU A 81 -9.66 -5.18 -8.30
CA LEU A 81 -10.48 -4.27 -9.07
C LEU A 81 -10.63 -4.80 -10.50
N ARG A 82 -11.84 -4.72 -11.03
CA ARG A 82 -12.17 -5.11 -12.39
C ARG A 82 -13.04 -4.06 -13.04
N THR A 83 -12.50 -3.32 -14.00
CA THR A 83 -13.23 -2.29 -14.73
C THR A 83 -13.69 -2.86 -16.07
N SER A 84 -14.96 -2.63 -16.42
CA SER A 84 -15.56 -3.14 -17.67
C SER A 84 -15.66 -2.10 -18.79
N PHE A 85 -15.12 -0.91 -18.56
CA PHE A 85 -15.22 0.23 -19.46
C PHE A 85 -14.00 1.12 -19.34
N VAL A 86 -13.53 1.65 -20.48
CA VAL A 86 -12.49 2.68 -20.51
C VAL A 86 -13.12 4.02 -20.89
N SER A 87 -12.93 5.03 -20.05
CA SER A 87 -13.58 6.31 -20.23
C SER A 87 -13.11 7.04 -21.47
N LYS A 88 -14.05 7.63 -22.21
CA LYS A 88 -13.78 8.56 -23.32
C LYS A 88 -12.94 9.78 -22.89
N LYS A 89 -12.91 10.06 -21.58
CA LYS A 89 -12.22 11.21 -20.99
C LYS A 89 -10.76 10.94 -20.66
N ARG A 90 -10.23 9.71 -20.81
CA ARG A 90 -8.78 9.48 -20.63
C ARG A 90 -8.00 10.45 -21.54
N PRO A 91 -6.97 11.13 -21.01
CA PRO A 91 -6.20 12.10 -21.77
C PRO A 91 -5.33 11.35 -22.78
N ARG A 92 -4.90 12.05 -23.83
CA ARG A 92 -3.93 11.47 -24.77
C ARG A 92 -2.59 11.23 -24.11
N TYR A 93 -2.08 12.23 -23.41
CA TYR A 93 -0.76 12.17 -22.83
C TYR A 93 -0.80 12.19 -21.31
N LEU A 94 0.21 11.58 -20.69
CA LEU A 94 0.53 11.79 -19.28
C LEU A 94 0.80 13.28 -19.02
N PRO A 95 0.35 13.84 -17.87
CA PRO A 95 0.46 15.27 -17.61
C PRO A 95 1.89 15.79 -17.76
N LYS A 96 2.07 16.84 -18.57
CA LYS A 96 3.37 17.49 -18.86
C LYS A 96 4.38 16.63 -19.61
N THR A 97 3.91 15.63 -20.35
CA THR A 97 4.76 14.75 -21.16
C THR A 97 4.16 14.55 -22.55
N ASN A 98 4.89 13.87 -23.42
CA ASN A 98 4.39 13.39 -24.72
C ASN A 98 4.18 11.87 -24.74
N TYR A 99 4.21 11.19 -23.58
CA TYR A 99 3.95 9.76 -23.50
C TYR A 99 2.46 9.52 -23.41
N ASP A 100 1.97 8.52 -24.16
CA ASP A 100 0.55 8.18 -24.15
C ASP A 100 0.09 7.75 -22.76
N TYR A 101 -1.12 8.16 -22.41
CA TYR A 101 -1.75 7.73 -21.17
C TYR A 101 -2.19 6.27 -21.30
N PRO A 102 -2.07 5.46 -20.24
CA PRO A 102 -2.47 4.06 -20.28
C PRO A 102 -3.94 3.91 -20.74
N LEU A 103 -4.20 2.98 -21.66
CA LEU A 103 -5.51 2.70 -22.26
C LEU A 103 -6.12 3.86 -23.08
N PHE A 104 -5.34 4.89 -23.45
CA PHE A 104 -5.84 6.00 -24.29
C PHE A 104 -6.43 5.53 -25.63
N GLU A 105 -5.80 4.54 -26.28
CA GLU A 105 -6.28 4.01 -27.57
C GLU A 105 -7.59 3.23 -27.42
N SER A 106 -7.96 2.83 -26.20
CA SER A 106 -9.16 2.02 -25.90
C SER A 106 -10.34 2.85 -25.41
N ARG A 107 -10.30 4.17 -25.60
CA ARG A 107 -11.30 5.09 -25.05
C ARG A 107 -12.69 4.84 -25.60
N GLY A 108 -13.65 4.70 -24.69
CA GLY A 108 -15.04 4.41 -25.01
C GLY A 108 -15.32 2.95 -25.33
N GLU A 109 -14.31 2.07 -25.27
CA GLU A 109 -14.49 0.63 -25.43
C GLU A 109 -15.01 -0.01 -24.14
N SER A 110 -15.87 -1.02 -24.31
CA SER A 110 -16.19 -2.00 -23.27
C SER A 110 -15.12 -3.09 -23.26
N CYS A 111 -13.92 -2.75 -22.76
CA CYS A 111 -12.87 -3.74 -22.52
C CYS A 111 -12.69 -3.96 -21.02
N MET A 112 -12.37 -5.20 -20.65
CA MET A 112 -12.10 -5.53 -19.26
C MET A 112 -10.66 -5.17 -18.93
N ASN A 113 -10.45 -4.48 -17.81
CA ASN A 113 -9.14 -4.32 -17.22
C ASN A 113 -9.15 -4.82 -15.77
N THR A 114 -7.99 -5.23 -15.28
CA THR A 114 -7.83 -5.64 -13.89
C THR A 114 -6.73 -4.85 -13.21
N GLY A 115 -6.88 -4.72 -11.90
CA GLY A 115 -5.89 -4.12 -11.03
C GLY A 115 -6.15 -4.53 -9.59
N SER A 116 -5.41 -3.89 -8.70
CA SER A 116 -5.47 -4.12 -7.27
C SER A 116 -5.74 -2.82 -6.54
N GLY A 117 -6.13 -2.93 -5.27
CA GLY A 117 -6.31 -1.79 -4.38
C GLY A 117 -6.24 -2.22 -2.93
N ARG A 118 -6.30 -1.25 -2.02
CA ARG A 118 -6.29 -1.48 -0.57
C ARG A 118 -7.44 -0.75 0.11
N VAL A 119 -8.20 -1.47 0.92
CA VAL A 119 -9.14 -0.85 1.87
C VAL A 119 -8.36 -0.01 2.87
N CYS A 120 -8.60 1.30 2.86
CA CYS A 120 -7.88 2.25 3.71
C CYS A 120 -8.71 2.79 4.88
N ASP A 121 -10.03 2.73 4.79
CA ASP A 121 -10.95 3.24 5.81
C ASP A 121 -12.34 2.62 5.68
N VAL A 122 -13.08 2.59 6.79
CA VAL A 122 -14.48 2.15 6.85
C VAL A 122 -15.28 3.16 7.66
N VAL A 123 -16.18 3.88 7.01
CA VAL A 123 -16.96 4.97 7.62
C VAL A 123 -18.38 4.49 7.87
N ARG A 124 -18.84 4.56 9.12
CA ARG A 124 -20.25 4.29 9.48
C ARG A 124 -21.13 5.47 9.08
N ASN A 125 -22.25 5.18 8.42
CA ASN A 125 -23.27 6.15 8.04
C ASN A 125 -24.60 5.81 8.74
N THR A 126 -25.18 6.81 9.38
CA THR A 126 -26.49 6.72 10.07
C THR A 126 -27.57 7.57 9.40
N THR A 127 -27.20 8.29 8.34
CA THR A 127 -28.10 9.16 7.57
C THR A 127 -28.35 8.57 6.18
N GLY A 128 -29.56 8.82 5.67
CA GLY A 128 -29.98 8.30 4.38
C GLY A 128 -30.21 6.78 4.38
N SER A 129 -30.28 6.22 3.18
CA SER A 129 -30.44 4.79 2.94
C SER A 129 -29.22 4.23 2.19
N CYS A 130 -28.88 2.97 2.46
CA CYS A 130 -27.75 2.31 1.83
C CYS A 130 -27.95 2.21 0.31
N SER A 131 -26.94 2.62 -0.45
CA SER A 131 -26.93 2.56 -1.93
C SER A 131 -26.31 1.28 -2.50
N CYS A 132 -25.96 0.29 -1.66
CA CYS A 132 -25.42 -0.98 -2.15
C CYS A 132 -26.42 -1.74 -3.02
N LYS A 133 -25.94 -2.63 -3.89
CA LYS A 133 -26.77 -3.39 -4.86
C LYS A 133 -27.96 -4.11 -4.21
N LYS A 134 -27.76 -4.67 -3.00
CA LYS A 134 -28.83 -5.35 -2.24
C LYS A 134 -29.92 -4.37 -1.80
N CYS A 135 -29.53 -3.22 -1.24
CA CYS A 135 -30.46 -2.22 -0.75
C CYS A 135 -31.12 -1.40 -1.85
N LYS A 136 -30.42 -1.13 -2.97
CA LYS A 136 -30.95 -0.37 -4.11
C LYS A 136 -32.21 -0.99 -4.72
N HIS A 137 -32.31 -2.32 -4.67
CA HIS A 137 -33.47 -3.07 -5.19
C HIS A 137 -34.44 -3.52 -4.07
N SER A 138 -34.14 -3.22 -2.81
CA SER A 138 -35.02 -3.57 -1.69
C SER A 138 -36.07 -2.47 -1.48
N GLY A 139 -37.32 -2.85 -1.22
CA GLY A 139 -38.35 -1.90 -0.75
C GLY A 139 -38.05 -1.33 0.65
N ASN A 140 -37.15 -1.96 1.40
CA ASN A 140 -36.71 -1.56 2.74
C ASN A 140 -35.17 -1.46 2.76
N PRO A 141 -34.57 -0.40 2.19
CA PRO A 141 -33.13 -0.23 2.23
C PRO A 141 -32.64 0.03 3.67
N SER A 142 -31.45 -0.47 4.02
CA SER A 142 -30.91 -0.29 5.37
C SER A 142 -30.63 1.18 5.66
N LYS A 143 -31.03 1.65 6.85
CA LYS A 143 -30.70 3.00 7.37
C LYS A 143 -29.32 3.07 8.01
N LEU A 144 -28.81 1.92 8.46
CA LEU A 144 -27.46 1.77 8.98
C LEU A 144 -26.60 1.10 7.91
N TRP A 145 -25.53 1.77 7.50
CA TRP A 145 -24.65 1.27 6.45
C TRP A 145 -23.24 1.84 6.60
N TRP A 146 -22.31 1.36 5.78
CA TRP A 146 -20.92 1.75 5.82
C TRP A 146 -20.39 2.07 4.43
N THR A 147 -19.45 3.00 4.37
CA THR A 147 -18.65 3.29 3.18
C THR A 147 -17.28 2.68 3.37
N ILE A 148 -16.87 1.80 2.45
CA ILE A 148 -15.52 1.27 2.37
C ILE A 148 -14.73 2.15 1.42
N LYS A 149 -13.60 2.69 1.86
CA LYS A 149 -12.70 3.50 1.02
C LYS A 149 -11.51 2.68 0.56
N ILE A 150 -11.12 2.85 -0.70
CA ILE A 150 -10.10 2.03 -1.34
C ILE A 150 -9.11 2.92 -2.08
N PHE A 151 -7.81 2.76 -1.81
CA PHE A 151 -6.76 3.31 -2.66
C PHE A 151 -6.41 2.37 -3.80
N THR A 152 -6.13 2.93 -4.97
CA THR A 152 -5.62 2.23 -6.16
C THR A 152 -4.86 3.23 -7.04
N ALA A 153 -4.36 2.79 -8.18
CA ALA A 153 -3.72 3.67 -9.15
C ALA A 153 -4.73 4.37 -10.06
N THR A 154 -4.46 5.63 -10.45
CA THR A 154 -5.36 6.40 -11.33
C THR A 154 -5.44 5.78 -12.73
N HIS A 155 -4.37 5.15 -13.21
CA HIS A 155 -4.42 4.48 -14.50
C HIS A 155 -5.27 3.18 -14.49
N VAL A 156 -5.55 2.61 -13.31
CA VAL A 156 -6.48 1.47 -13.15
C VAL A 156 -7.93 1.97 -13.23
N VAL A 157 -8.27 3.00 -12.45
CA VAL A 157 -9.60 3.66 -12.48
C VAL A 157 -9.41 5.17 -12.64
N TYR A 158 -9.69 5.68 -13.83
CA TYR A 158 -9.35 7.05 -14.21
C TYR A 158 -10.39 8.08 -13.77
N ASP A 159 -11.69 7.80 -13.96
CA ASP A 159 -12.74 8.78 -13.69
C ASP A 159 -14.01 8.16 -13.08
N LYS A 160 -15.08 8.97 -13.05
CA LYS A 160 -16.37 8.56 -12.51
C LYS A 160 -16.99 7.42 -13.33
N ASP A 161 -16.87 7.46 -14.66
CA ASP A 161 -17.52 6.51 -15.54
C ASP A 161 -16.86 5.13 -15.41
N GLU A 162 -15.54 5.10 -15.28
CA GLU A 162 -14.79 3.87 -14.98
C GLU A 162 -15.10 3.35 -13.57
N ALA A 163 -15.15 4.22 -12.56
CA ALA A 163 -15.47 3.80 -11.20
C ALA A 163 -16.87 3.15 -11.12
N GLU A 164 -17.87 3.72 -11.77
CA GLU A 164 -19.22 3.14 -11.83
C GLU A 164 -19.24 1.79 -12.56
N ALA A 165 -18.34 1.60 -13.53
CA ALA A 165 -18.14 0.35 -14.26
C ALA A 165 -17.15 -0.63 -13.59
N THR A 166 -16.70 -0.33 -12.37
CA THR A 166 -15.75 -1.15 -11.60
C THR A 166 -16.48 -2.05 -10.61
N THR A 167 -16.12 -3.34 -10.62
CA THR A 167 -16.39 -4.29 -9.53
C THR A 167 -15.16 -4.39 -8.64
N CYS A 168 -15.35 -4.22 -7.33
CA CYS A 168 -14.34 -4.45 -6.31
C CYS A 168 -14.61 -5.80 -5.62
N THR A 169 -13.60 -6.67 -5.52
CA THR A 169 -13.72 -7.99 -4.88
C THR A 169 -12.77 -8.10 -3.68
N LEU A 170 -13.33 -8.36 -2.51
CA LEU A 170 -12.60 -8.83 -1.32
C LEU A 170 -12.48 -10.36 -1.31
N PHE A 171 -11.43 -10.84 -0.64
CA PHE A 171 -11.18 -12.27 -0.37
C PHE A 171 -11.13 -13.16 -1.62
N PHE A 172 -10.57 -12.64 -2.73
CA PHE A 172 -10.30 -13.44 -3.92
C PHE A 172 -8.96 -14.21 -3.78
N GLU A 173 -8.97 -15.26 -2.96
CA GLU A 173 -7.76 -15.95 -2.47
C GLU A 173 -7.55 -17.36 -3.05
N GLY A 174 -8.31 -17.74 -4.09
CA GLY A 174 -8.23 -19.08 -4.69
C GLY A 174 -9.23 -20.08 -4.10
N LYS A 175 -9.23 -21.31 -4.62
CA LYS A 175 -10.18 -22.37 -4.24
C LYS A 175 -9.92 -22.94 -2.84
N GLU A 176 -8.67 -22.84 -2.38
CA GLU A 176 -8.24 -23.35 -1.07
C GLU A 176 -8.64 -22.41 0.09
N SER A 177 -9.09 -21.18 -0.20
CA SER A 177 -9.53 -20.27 0.85
C SER A 177 -10.94 -20.58 1.31
N ASN A 178 -11.10 -20.73 2.63
CA ASN A 178 -12.41 -20.86 3.28
C ASN A 178 -13.17 -19.53 3.36
N ARG A 179 -12.54 -18.41 2.99
CA ARG A 179 -13.19 -17.10 3.05
C ARG A 179 -14.16 -16.93 1.89
N LYS A 180 -15.38 -16.51 2.23
CA LYS A 180 -16.38 -16.19 1.22
C LYS A 180 -15.98 -14.91 0.49
N ARG A 181 -15.76 -15.02 -0.83
CA ARG A 181 -15.61 -13.88 -1.74
C ARG A 181 -16.76 -12.87 -1.55
N VAL A 182 -16.41 -11.58 -1.50
CA VAL A 182 -17.39 -10.49 -1.44
C VAL A 182 -17.17 -9.53 -2.60
N ASP A 183 -18.19 -9.33 -3.42
CA ASP A 183 -18.17 -8.40 -4.55
C ASP A 183 -18.98 -7.14 -4.23
N PHE A 184 -18.43 -5.99 -4.57
CA PHE A 184 -19.10 -4.70 -4.57
C PHE A 184 -19.12 -4.14 -6.00
N ASP A 185 -20.32 -3.89 -6.51
CA ASP A 185 -20.53 -3.24 -7.80
C ASP A 185 -20.76 -1.74 -7.63
N GLY A 186 -20.38 -0.95 -8.64
CA GLY A 186 -20.71 0.47 -8.69
C GLY A 186 -19.91 1.31 -7.71
N CYS A 187 -18.58 1.20 -7.77
CA CYS A 187 -17.70 2.07 -7.02
C CYS A 187 -17.93 3.55 -7.41
N LYS A 188 -17.64 4.46 -6.48
CA LYS A 188 -17.64 5.89 -6.74
C LYS A 188 -16.25 6.44 -6.55
N LYS A 189 -15.78 7.20 -7.55
CA LYS A 189 -14.53 7.94 -7.43
C LYS A 189 -14.72 9.15 -6.52
N ILE A 190 -13.91 9.26 -5.47
CA ILE A 190 -13.88 10.40 -4.55
C ILE A 190 -12.84 11.43 -4.99
N TRP A 191 -11.63 10.96 -5.25
CA TRP A 191 -10.49 11.81 -5.53
C TRP A 191 -9.48 11.06 -6.41
N LEU A 192 -8.68 11.80 -7.16
CA LEU A 192 -7.58 11.27 -7.94
C LEU A 192 -6.45 12.30 -8.06
N ASP A 193 -5.24 11.78 -8.22
CA ASP A 193 -4.07 12.49 -8.70
C ASP A 193 -3.54 11.75 -9.93
N VAL A 194 -3.62 12.39 -11.10
CA VAL A 194 -3.10 11.82 -12.35
C VAL A 194 -1.57 11.81 -12.37
N SER A 195 -0.94 12.80 -11.73
CA SER A 195 0.53 12.95 -11.77
C SER A 195 1.21 11.98 -10.80
N GLY A 196 0.63 11.83 -9.61
CA GLY A 196 1.02 10.85 -8.61
C GLY A 196 0.48 9.45 -8.84
N ASP A 197 -0.41 9.29 -9.83
CA ASP A 197 -1.07 8.03 -10.21
C ASP A 197 -1.73 7.32 -9.01
N LEU A 198 -2.48 8.08 -8.21
CA LEU A 198 -3.23 7.58 -7.06
C LEU A 198 -4.70 7.99 -7.14
N CYS A 199 -5.60 7.03 -6.91
CA CYS A 199 -7.04 7.23 -6.89
C CYS A 199 -7.65 6.72 -5.58
N LEU A 200 -8.65 7.45 -5.08
CA LEU A 200 -9.48 7.06 -3.94
C LEU A 200 -10.89 6.74 -4.43
N LEU A 201 -11.29 5.49 -4.23
CA LEU A 201 -12.63 4.98 -4.50
C LEU A 201 -13.41 4.82 -3.19
N GLU A 202 -14.72 4.82 -3.29
CA GLU A 202 -15.63 4.42 -2.23
C GLU A 202 -16.66 3.40 -2.74
N THR A 203 -17.08 2.49 -1.86
CA THR A 203 -18.17 1.56 -2.15
C THR A 203 -19.05 1.31 -0.91
N PRO A 204 -20.39 1.29 -1.05
CA PRO A 204 -21.30 1.12 0.07
C PRO A 204 -21.51 -0.36 0.44
N THR A 205 -21.67 -0.64 1.73
CA THR A 205 -22.13 -1.94 2.25
C THR A 205 -23.13 -1.75 3.39
N CYS A 206 -24.12 -2.64 3.49
CA CYS A 206 -24.99 -2.76 4.66
C CYS A 206 -24.64 -3.98 5.53
N ASP A 207 -23.52 -4.65 5.24
CA ASP A 207 -23.02 -5.80 6.01
C ASP A 207 -22.21 -5.31 7.21
N GLU A 208 -22.85 -5.26 8.38
CA GLU A 208 -22.23 -4.80 9.62
C GLU A 208 -21.05 -5.68 10.05
N LYS A 209 -21.17 -6.99 9.87
CA LYS A 209 -20.13 -7.94 10.27
C LYS A 209 -18.87 -7.67 9.47
N LEU A 210 -18.98 -7.59 8.15
CA LEU A 210 -17.86 -7.27 7.27
C LEU A 210 -17.23 -5.91 7.59
N ALA A 211 -18.05 -4.89 7.82
CA ALA A 211 -17.55 -3.55 8.16
C ALA A 211 -16.75 -3.54 9.46
N LYS A 212 -17.22 -4.27 10.49
CA LYS A 212 -16.51 -4.43 11.77
C LYS A 212 -15.19 -5.18 11.60
N GLU A 213 -15.19 -6.26 10.82
CA GLU A 213 -13.97 -7.04 10.54
C GLU A 213 -12.92 -6.21 9.82
N LEU A 214 -13.30 -5.49 8.75
CA LEU A 214 -12.39 -4.59 8.04
C LEU A 214 -11.85 -3.47 8.94
N PHE A 215 -12.69 -2.87 9.78
CA PHE A 215 -12.26 -1.83 10.71
C PHE A 215 -11.31 -2.36 11.79
N ALA A 216 -11.57 -3.56 12.31
CA ALA A 216 -10.68 -4.23 13.25
C ALA A 216 -9.32 -4.53 12.61
N GLU A 217 -9.31 -5.00 11.36
CA GLU A 217 -8.06 -5.27 10.64
C GLU A 217 -7.26 -4.00 10.34
N ILE A 218 -7.92 -2.89 9.97
CA ILE A 218 -7.24 -1.59 9.82
C ILE A 218 -6.56 -1.19 11.13
N LYS A 219 -7.23 -1.36 12.28
CA LYS A 219 -6.60 -1.07 13.57
C LYS A 219 -5.37 -1.93 13.83
N GLN A 220 -5.44 -3.23 13.52
CA GLN A 220 -4.30 -4.15 13.70
C GLN A 220 -3.14 -3.80 12.77
N PHE A 221 -3.42 -3.53 11.50
CA PHE A 221 -2.44 -3.00 10.55
C PHE A 221 -1.73 -1.77 11.13
N ASN A 222 -2.48 -0.82 11.68
CA ASN A 222 -1.93 0.42 12.26
C ASN A 222 -0.99 0.14 13.44
N VAL A 223 -1.32 -0.84 14.29
CA VAL A 223 -0.48 -1.26 15.41
C VAL A 223 0.86 -1.80 14.90
N TYR A 224 0.83 -2.79 13.99
CA TYR A 224 2.06 -3.39 13.45
C TYR A 224 2.91 -2.38 12.68
N TRP A 225 2.28 -1.57 11.84
CA TRP A 225 2.97 -0.52 11.10
C TRP A 225 3.67 0.47 12.03
N LYS A 226 3.01 0.92 13.11
CA LYS A 226 3.57 1.92 14.02
C LYS A 226 4.80 1.37 14.75
N SER A 227 4.73 0.12 15.20
CA SER A 227 5.86 -0.55 15.83
C SER A 227 7.06 -0.66 14.88
N LEU A 228 6.84 -1.20 13.69
CA LEU A 228 7.87 -1.36 12.66
C LEU A 228 8.45 -0.02 12.19
N LYS A 229 7.62 1.01 12.03
CA LYS A 229 8.10 2.35 11.70
C LYS A 229 9.06 2.88 12.75
N ILE A 230 8.73 2.79 14.04
CA ILE A 230 9.60 3.28 15.13
C ILE A 230 10.92 2.52 15.11
N LYS A 231 10.88 1.21 14.90
CA LYS A 231 12.05 0.34 14.86
C LYS A 231 12.97 0.64 13.68
N TYR A 232 12.42 0.79 12.48
CA TYR A 232 13.19 0.87 11.23
C TYR A 232 13.33 2.29 10.64
N ARG A 233 12.79 3.34 11.29
CA ARG A 233 12.87 4.74 10.78
C ARG A 233 14.30 5.24 10.56
N ASN A 234 15.27 4.72 11.31
CA ASN A 234 16.65 5.20 11.34
C ASN A 234 17.60 4.37 10.46
N ASP A 235 17.09 3.39 9.70
CA ASP A 235 17.91 2.47 8.89
C ASP A 235 18.59 3.12 7.68
N GLY A 236 18.74 4.44 7.67
CA GLY A 236 19.48 5.20 6.68
C GLY A 236 18.95 5.04 5.25
N GLU A 237 19.86 5.25 4.30
CA GLU A 237 19.63 5.16 2.84
C GLU A 237 19.83 3.74 2.30
N LYS A 238 19.80 2.74 3.18
CA LYS A 238 19.87 1.34 2.78
C LYS A 238 18.63 0.92 2.00
N GLU A 239 18.78 -0.13 1.21
CA GLU A 239 17.66 -0.88 0.67
C GLU A 239 16.66 -1.23 1.78
N LYS A 240 15.38 -1.09 1.47
CA LYS A 240 14.28 -1.36 2.39
C LYS A 240 13.55 -2.59 1.94
N LEU A 241 13.07 -3.38 2.90
CA LEU A 241 12.11 -4.45 2.64
C LEU A 241 10.85 -3.84 2.01
N ILE A 242 10.47 -4.41 0.87
CA ILE A 242 9.25 -4.09 0.14
C ILE A 242 8.32 -5.30 0.17
N ILE A 243 7.07 -5.08 0.54
CA ILE A 243 6.02 -6.10 0.50
C ILE A 243 4.89 -5.57 -0.36
N ILE A 244 4.52 -6.33 -1.40
CA ILE A 244 3.40 -6.01 -2.28
C ILE A 244 2.38 -7.12 -2.15
N VAL A 245 1.12 -6.76 -1.93
CA VAL A 245 0.02 -7.70 -2.01
C VAL A 245 -0.92 -7.27 -3.12
N SER A 246 -1.24 -8.17 -4.04
CA SER A 246 -1.98 -7.81 -5.25
C SER A 246 -2.69 -9.00 -5.89
N HIS A 247 -3.33 -8.75 -7.03
CA HIS A 247 -3.99 -9.72 -7.89
C HIS A 247 -3.30 -9.77 -9.28
N PRO A 248 -2.12 -10.42 -9.39
CA PRO A 248 -1.45 -10.70 -10.67
C PRO A 248 -2.43 -11.24 -11.72
N HIS A 249 -2.49 -10.63 -12.89
CA HIS A 249 -3.40 -10.95 -14.01
C HIS A 249 -4.89 -11.00 -13.61
N GLY A 250 -5.28 -10.28 -12.56
CA GLY A 250 -6.63 -10.34 -11.98
C GLY A 250 -6.96 -11.68 -11.30
N GLN A 251 -5.96 -12.53 -11.08
CA GLN A 251 -6.08 -13.85 -10.47
C GLN A 251 -6.08 -13.77 -8.94
N GLU A 252 -5.91 -14.92 -8.29
CA GLU A 252 -5.90 -15.02 -6.83
C GLU A 252 -4.82 -14.15 -6.20
N LYS A 253 -5.11 -13.71 -4.98
CA LYS A 253 -4.25 -12.79 -4.24
C LYS A 253 -2.87 -13.42 -3.97
N ARG A 254 -1.80 -12.68 -4.30
CA ARG A 254 -0.41 -13.08 -4.07
C ARG A 254 0.34 -12.03 -3.24
N ILE A 255 1.31 -12.49 -2.46
CA ILE A 255 2.27 -11.67 -1.71
C ILE A 255 3.62 -11.78 -2.41
N SER A 256 4.25 -10.65 -2.67
CA SER A 256 5.58 -10.55 -3.25
C SER A 256 6.48 -9.78 -2.29
N VAL A 257 7.69 -10.28 -2.08
CA VAL A 257 8.66 -9.69 -1.16
C VAL A 257 9.93 -9.37 -1.96
N GLY A 258 10.53 -8.22 -1.68
CA GLY A 258 11.79 -7.82 -2.32
C GLY A 258 12.43 -6.66 -1.59
N LEU A 259 13.36 -6.00 -2.27
CA LEU A 259 14.10 -4.86 -1.74
C LEU A 259 13.89 -3.64 -2.64
N GLY A 260 13.90 -2.46 -2.04
CA GLY A 260 13.66 -1.20 -2.74
C GLY A 260 14.52 -0.04 -2.27
N LEU A 261 14.74 0.92 -3.15
CA LEU A 261 15.49 2.15 -2.89
C LEU A 261 14.61 3.38 -3.08
N ASP A 262 14.75 4.33 -2.15
CA ASP A 262 14.12 5.65 -2.24
C ASP A 262 14.93 6.58 -3.15
N ILE A 263 14.67 6.52 -4.44
CA ILE A 263 15.27 7.43 -5.42
C ILE A 263 14.82 8.89 -5.22
N GLY A 264 13.67 9.11 -4.60
CA GLY A 264 13.18 10.45 -4.28
C GLY A 264 14.09 11.15 -3.28
N LYS A 265 14.49 10.45 -2.21
CA LYS A 265 15.48 10.93 -1.24
C LYS A 265 16.88 11.10 -1.86
N GLN A 266 17.37 10.10 -2.61
CA GLN A 266 18.66 10.19 -3.30
C GLN A 266 18.74 11.40 -4.25
N LYS A 267 17.58 11.84 -4.77
CA LYS A 267 17.47 12.99 -5.67
C LYS A 267 17.03 14.28 -5.04
N LYS A 268 16.75 14.28 -3.73
CA LYS A 268 16.22 15.44 -3.03
C LYS A 268 14.98 16.01 -3.74
N LEU A 269 14.08 15.14 -4.22
CA LEU A 269 12.86 15.55 -4.93
C LEU A 269 11.84 16.27 -4.02
N GLY A 270 12.09 16.28 -2.70
CA GLY A 270 11.13 16.74 -1.70
C GLY A 270 10.05 15.68 -1.37
N TYR A 271 10.13 14.51 -2.01
CA TYR A 271 9.26 13.37 -1.75
C TYR A 271 9.98 12.06 -2.02
N SER A 272 9.46 10.99 -1.41
CA SER A 272 9.98 9.64 -1.59
C SER A 272 9.41 9.00 -2.85
N LYS A 273 10.28 8.31 -3.61
CA LYS A 273 9.88 7.49 -4.75
C LYS A 273 10.67 6.21 -4.76
N PHE A 274 10.01 5.06 -4.90
CA PHE A 274 10.67 3.77 -4.82
C PHE A 274 10.81 3.10 -6.17
N ILE A 275 11.99 2.51 -6.35
CA ILE A 275 12.24 1.45 -7.32
C ILE A 275 12.59 0.19 -6.55
N TYR A 276 12.14 -0.97 -7.02
CA TYR A 276 12.29 -2.22 -6.28
C TYR A 276 12.38 -3.44 -7.17
N THR A 277 12.95 -4.51 -6.60
CA THR A 277 13.12 -5.84 -7.21
C THR A 277 11.93 -6.76 -6.96
N THR A 278 10.97 -6.34 -6.15
CA THR A 278 9.77 -7.13 -5.82
C THR A 278 9.03 -7.54 -7.10
N PRO A 279 8.73 -8.84 -7.30
CA PRO A 279 8.00 -9.31 -8.47
C PRO A 279 6.66 -8.59 -8.64
N THR A 280 6.39 -8.12 -9.87
CA THR A 280 5.08 -7.58 -10.28
C THR A 280 4.76 -8.01 -11.70
N CYS A 281 3.50 -7.92 -12.09
CA CYS A 281 3.05 -8.12 -13.46
C CYS A 281 1.72 -7.37 -13.67
N PRO A 282 1.18 -7.32 -14.92
CA PRO A 282 -0.17 -6.80 -15.16
C PRO A 282 -1.17 -7.32 -14.12
N GLY A 283 -2.08 -6.46 -13.65
CA GLY A 283 -2.99 -6.76 -12.53
C GLY A 283 -2.44 -6.41 -11.13
N THR A 284 -1.11 -6.31 -10.97
CA THR A 284 -0.49 -5.80 -9.74
C THR A 284 -0.72 -4.30 -9.54
N SER A 285 -0.95 -3.55 -10.63
CA SER A 285 -1.15 -2.10 -10.60
C SER A 285 -2.24 -1.65 -9.64
N GLY A 286 -1.96 -0.59 -8.89
CA GLY A 286 -2.81 -0.11 -7.81
C GLY A 286 -2.71 -0.91 -6.51
N GLY A 287 -2.02 -2.05 -6.51
CA GLY A 287 -1.77 -2.85 -5.33
C GLY A 287 -0.91 -2.09 -4.31
N PRO A 288 -1.17 -2.25 -2.99
CA PRO A 288 -0.42 -1.56 -1.96
C PRO A 288 1.06 -1.97 -1.94
N VAL A 289 1.94 -0.98 -1.81
CA VAL A 289 3.40 -1.16 -1.68
C VAL A 289 3.82 -0.79 -0.27
N TYR A 290 4.10 -1.78 0.58
CA TYR A 290 4.69 -1.54 1.88
C TYR A 290 6.18 -1.27 1.76
N VAL A 291 6.63 -0.19 2.39
CA VAL A 291 8.05 0.12 2.54
C VAL A 291 8.39 0.13 4.03
N LEU A 292 9.28 -0.76 4.46
CA LEU A 292 9.66 -0.88 5.86
C LEU A 292 10.31 0.41 6.40
N GLY A 293 9.83 0.86 7.56
CA GLY A 293 10.32 2.07 8.23
C GLY A 293 9.68 3.38 7.75
N TYR A 294 8.84 3.37 6.71
CA TYR A 294 8.25 4.58 6.14
C TYR A 294 6.89 4.96 6.72
N ASP A 295 6.57 6.25 6.59
CA ASP A 295 5.34 6.83 7.09
C ASP A 295 4.16 6.62 6.14
N TRP A 296 3.49 5.47 6.24
CA TRP A 296 2.38 5.13 5.35
C TRP A 296 1.22 6.14 5.43
N PHE A 297 0.92 6.71 6.61
CA PHE A 297 -0.18 7.68 6.71
C PHE A 297 0.12 9.04 6.10
N LYS A 298 1.39 9.39 5.89
CA LYS A 298 1.77 10.60 5.16
C LYS A 298 1.78 10.37 3.66
N THR A 299 2.06 9.14 3.24
CA THR A 299 2.30 8.80 1.84
C THR A 299 1.82 7.39 1.57
N GLU A 300 0.76 7.29 0.78
CA GLU A 300 0.26 6.03 0.25
C GLU A 300 1.07 5.66 -0.99
N TYR A 301 1.60 4.44 -1.02
CA TYR A 301 2.32 3.90 -2.15
C TYR A 301 1.50 2.79 -2.80
N VAL A 302 1.28 2.92 -4.10
CA VAL A 302 0.67 1.87 -4.92
C VAL A 302 1.62 1.50 -6.05
N HIS A 303 1.54 0.27 -6.54
CA HIS A 303 2.33 -0.14 -7.69
C HIS A 303 1.83 0.58 -8.95
N GLY A 304 2.75 1.24 -9.67
CA GLY A 304 2.44 1.99 -10.88
C GLY A 304 2.79 1.27 -12.18
N GLY A 305 3.85 0.46 -12.15
CA GLY A 305 4.37 -0.27 -13.31
C GLY A 305 5.84 -0.63 -13.18
N ALA A 306 6.50 -0.96 -14.29
CA ALA A 306 7.90 -1.37 -14.30
C ALA A 306 8.64 -0.96 -15.56
N ILE A 307 9.94 -0.83 -15.40
CA ILE A 307 10.88 -0.49 -16.46
C ILE A 307 11.19 -1.80 -17.21
N LEU A 308 10.53 -2.02 -18.36
CA LEU A 308 10.63 -3.28 -19.11
C LEU A 308 11.89 -3.38 -19.99
N GLU A 309 12.42 -2.26 -20.49
CA GLU A 309 13.65 -2.25 -21.29
C GLU A 309 14.51 -1.01 -20.99
N PRO A 310 15.85 -1.14 -21.01
CA PRO A 310 16.72 0.01 -21.16
C PRO A 310 16.45 0.62 -22.53
N ILE A 311 15.83 1.81 -22.55
CA ILE A 311 15.51 2.53 -23.79
C ILE A 311 16.80 2.66 -24.60
N SER A 312 16.91 1.92 -25.70
CA SER A 312 17.93 2.17 -26.71
C SER A 312 17.60 3.53 -27.32
N ASP A 313 18.46 4.53 -27.13
CA ASP A 313 18.35 5.77 -27.89
C ASP A 313 18.35 5.37 -29.38
N SER A 314 17.24 5.63 -30.08
CA SER A 314 16.81 4.95 -31.31
C SER A 314 17.68 5.18 -32.55
N ASP A 315 18.86 5.77 -32.39
CA ASP A 315 19.71 6.20 -33.49
C ASP A 315 21.06 5.46 -33.60
N SER A 316 21.41 4.53 -32.69
CA SER A 316 22.58 3.64 -32.87
C SER A 316 22.30 2.16 -32.54
N SER A 317 22.04 1.38 -33.58
CA SER A 317 21.69 -0.05 -33.49
C SER A 317 22.83 -0.98 -33.04
N SER A 318 24.04 -0.46 -32.82
CA SER A 318 25.20 -1.25 -32.37
C SER A 318 25.49 -1.18 -30.87
N ASP A 319 24.82 -0.32 -30.09
CA ASP A 319 25.21 -0.03 -28.70
C ASP A 319 24.22 -0.54 -27.62
N SER A 320 23.15 -1.24 -27.99
CA SER A 320 22.10 -1.66 -27.05
C SER A 320 22.58 -2.65 -25.99
N GLU A 321 23.42 -3.62 -26.34
CA GLU A 321 23.97 -4.59 -25.39
C GLU A 321 24.92 -3.93 -24.40
N SER A 322 25.75 -3.00 -24.87
CA SER A 322 26.66 -2.22 -24.01
C SER A 322 25.88 -1.29 -23.06
N ALA A 323 24.79 -0.68 -23.53
CA ALA A 323 23.93 0.15 -22.70
C ALA A 323 23.18 -0.67 -21.63
N MET A 324 22.69 -1.87 -21.98
CA MET A 324 22.11 -2.83 -21.04
C MET A 324 23.12 -3.23 -19.97
N LYS A 325 24.32 -3.70 -20.35
CA LYS A 325 25.38 -4.07 -19.39
C LYS A 325 25.73 -2.91 -18.46
N LEU A 326 25.84 -1.69 -19.00
CA LEU A 326 26.10 -0.51 -18.18
C LEU A 326 24.94 -0.18 -17.24
N ALA A 327 23.69 -0.33 -17.67
CA ALA A 327 22.51 -0.10 -16.83
C ALA A 327 22.43 -1.16 -15.72
N THR A 328 22.66 -2.43 -16.03
CA THR A 328 22.69 -3.54 -15.07
C THR A 328 23.80 -3.34 -14.04
N GLN A 329 25.03 -3.05 -14.47
CA GLN A 329 26.15 -2.75 -13.56
C GLN A 329 25.81 -1.58 -12.64
N LYS A 330 25.21 -0.52 -13.19
CA LYS A 330 24.74 0.64 -12.43
C LYS A 330 23.65 0.30 -11.42
N LEU A 331 22.76 -0.62 -11.76
CA LEU A 331 21.76 -1.13 -10.84
C LEU A 331 22.39 -1.96 -9.75
N SER A 332 23.34 -2.84 -10.06
CA SER A 332 24.12 -3.59 -9.05
C SER A 332 24.89 -2.64 -8.11
N ASP A 333 25.45 -1.54 -8.64
CA ASP A 333 26.11 -0.52 -7.82
C ASP A 333 25.13 0.22 -6.87
N LEU A 334 23.88 0.39 -7.28
CA LEU A 334 22.83 1.02 -6.46
C LEU A 334 22.20 0.03 -5.48
N PHE A 335 22.00 -1.20 -5.95
CA PHE A 335 21.38 -2.31 -5.28
C PHE A 335 22.41 -3.44 -5.17
N PRO A 336 23.24 -3.45 -4.11
CA PRO A 336 24.19 -4.55 -3.91
C PRO A 336 23.49 -5.92 -3.81
N SER A 337 22.19 -5.93 -3.50
CA SER A 337 21.36 -7.14 -3.49
C SER A 337 20.84 -7.57 -4.87
N TYR A 338 21.01 -6.74 -5.92
CA TYR A 338 20.54 -7.03 -7.26
C TYR A 338 21.39 -8.11 -7.91
N ASP A 339 20.82 -9.30 -8.02
CA ASP A 339 21.40 -10.40 -8.76
C ASP A 339 21.15 -10.22 -10.26
N GLU A 340 22.22 -9.92 -11.00
CA GLU A 340 22.19 -9.75 -12.46
C GLU A 340 21.65 -11.00 -13.19
N SER A 341 21.77 -12.18 -12.59
CA SER A 341 21.27 -13.43 -13.17
C SER A 341 19.75 -13.56 -13.13
N SER A 342 19.08 -12.78 -12.25
CA SER A 342 17.62 -12.86 -12.08
C SER A 342 16.84 -12.13 -13.19
N VAL A 343 17.47 -11.18 -13.89
CA VAL A 343 16.89 -10.34 -14.98
C VAL A 343 15.43 -9.97 -14.70
N MET A 344 15.13 -9.49 -13.49
CA MET A 344 13.80 -8.98 -13.16
C MET A 344 13.72 -7.49 -13.51
N PRO A 345 12.66 -7.04 -14.21
CA PRO A 345 12.45 -5.62 -14.47
C PRO A 345 12.20 -4.88 -13.15
N LEU A 346 12.80 -3.71 -13.01
CA LEU A 346 12.59 -2.88 -11.83
C LEU A 346 11.20 -2.25 -11.86
N SER A 347 10.46 -2.47 -10.80
CA SER A 347 9.13 -1.91 -10.61
C SER A 347 9.21 -0.61 -9.82
N TYR A 348 8.20 0.26 -9.96
CA TYR A 348 8.16 1.54 -9.26
C TYR A 348 6.84 1.78 -8.54
N SER A 349 6.92 2.56 -7.46
CA SER A 349 5.75 3.05 -6.74
C SER A 349 5.24 4.36 -7.36
N SER A 350 3.93 4.48 -7.46
CA SER A 350 3.18 5.72 -7.60
C SER A 350 2.96 6.33 -6.20
N ILE A 351 2.95 7.66 -6.10
CA ILE A 351 3.00 8.39 -4.83
C ILE A 351 2.03 9.55 -4.79
N TYR A 352 1.40 9.70 -3.64
CA TYR A 352 0.77 10.95 -3.25
C TYR A 352 1.48 11.57 -2.04
N ILE A 353 1.85 12.84 -2.18
CA ILE A 353 2.36 13.63 -1.07
C ILE A 353 1.20 14.43 -0.51
N HIS A 354 0.87 14.21 0.76
CA HIS A 354 0.02 15.15 1.47
C HIS A 354 0.81 16.45 1.67
N THR A 355 0.59 17.45 0.81
CA THR A 355 1.17 18.78 1.03
C THR A 355 0.39 19.46 2.16
N ASP A 356 0.80 19.21 3.40
CA ASP A 356 0.38 20.03 4.53
C ASP A 356 0.97 21.43 4.36
N ASN A 357 0.22 22.34 3.73
CA ASN A 357 0.52 23.78 3.76
C ASN A 357 0.24 24.39 5.16
N SER A 358 0.44 23.63 6.23
CA SER A 358 0.39 24.09 7.62
C SER A 358 1.79 24.02 8.21
N GLU A 359 2.65 24.95 7.80
CA GLU A 359 3.80 25.31 8.62
C GLU A 359 3.25 25.87 9.96
N ASN A 360 3.84 25.42 11.07
CA ASN A 360 3.55 25.77 12.47
C ASN A 360 2.45 24.98 13.19
N TYR A 361 2.71 23.71 13.49
CA TYR A 361 2.33 23.16 14.79
C TYR A 361 3.47 22.28 15.31
N SER A 362 4.25 22.81 16.26
CA SER A 362 5.09 21.97 17.11
C SER A 362 4.17 21.19 18.03
N LEU A 363 4.18 19.87 17.92
CA LEU A 363 3.51 19.00 18.88
C LEU A 363 4.29 19.08 20.21
N ASP A 364 3.72 19.79 21.17
CA ASP A 364 4.19 19.77 22.56
C ASP A 364 3.77 18.44 23.22
N ASN A 365 4.76 17.67 23.67
CA ASN A 365 4.58 16.31 24.23
C ASN A 365 4.01 16.31 25.67
N SER A 366 3.56 17.45 26.18
CA SER A 366 3.08 17.63 27.55
C SER A 366 1.62 17.19 27.77
N SER A 367 0.83 16.96 26.71
CA SER A 367 -0.62 16.71 26.84
C SER A 367 -1.03 15.22 26.93
N ILE A 368 -0.08 14.28 27.00
CA ILE A 368 -0.39 12.83 27.04
C ILE A 368 -0.66 12.31 28.47
N GLN A 369 -0.42 13.09 29.52
CA GLN A 369 -0.62 12.63 30.92
C GLN A 369 -1.98 12.97 31.56
N SER A 370 -2.87 13.73 30.92
CA SER A 370 -4.14 14.17 31.56
C SER A 370 -5.43 13.55 31.00
N LEU A 371 -5.36 12.50 30.18
CA LEU A 371 -6.53 11.84 29.57
C LEU A 371 -6.83 10.42 30.11
N GLN A 372 -6.27 10.04 31.25
CA GLN A 372 -6.51 8.72 31.88
C GLN A 372 -7.78 8.63 32.76
N SER A 373 -8.70 9.60 32.75
CA SER A 373 -9.86 9.59 33.67
C SER A 373 -11.24 9.86 33.02
N GLY A 374 -11.36 9.80 31.69
CA GLY A 374 -12.66 9.93 31.02
C GLY A 374 -13.24 8.57 30.64
N GLU A 375 -14.29 8.14 31.35
CA GLU A 375 -15.12 6.97 31.00
C GLU A 375 -15.62 7.06 29.56
N ILE A 376 -15.11 6.19 28.69
CA ILE A 376 -15.72 5.84 27.42
C ILE A 376 -16.48 4.55 27.68
N GLN A 377 -17.79 4.54 27.38
CA GLN A 377 -18.58 3.30 27.37
C GLN A 377 -17.96 2.34 26.36
N ASP A 378 -17.27 1.33 26.88
CA ASP A 378 -16.76 0.20 26.14
C ASP A 378 -17.91 -0.46 25.38
N LEU A 379 -17.77 -0.52 24.05
CA LEU A 379 -18.45 -1.55 23.28
C LEU A 379 -17.77 -2.87 23.66
N ASP A 380 -18.43 -3.58 24.57
CA ASP A 380 -18.01 -4.87 25.11
C ASP A 380 -17.73 -5.86 23.97
N LEU A 381 -16.45 -6.09 23.68
CA LEU A 381 -15.95 -7.04 22.68
C LEU A 381 -15.57 -8.39 23.32
N ASN A 382 -16.19 -8.74 24.45
CA ASN A 382 -16.08 -10.08 25.04
C ASN A 382 -17.09 -11.05 24.40
N MET A 383 -16.88 -11.42 23.13
CA MET A 383 -17.50 -12.63 22.58
C MET A 383 -16.52 -13.80 22.71
N ARG A 384 -16.70 -14.60 23.77
CA ARG A 384 -16.19 -15.98 23.81
C ARG A 384 -16.98 -16.85 22.82
N PRO A 385 -16.35 -17.85 22.17
CA PRO A 385 -17.10 -18.82 21.39
C PRO A 385 -17.92 -19.70 22.32
N GLU A 386 -19.24 -19.69 22.14
CA GLU A 386 -20.11 -20.67 22.78
C GLU A 386 -19.80 -22.06 22.20
N SER A 387 -19.33 -22.95 23.07
CA SER A 387 -19.27 -24.38 22.83
C SER A 387 -20.70 -24.93 22.79
N SER A 388 -21.18 -25.34 21.62
CA SER A 388 -22.41 -26.11 21.49
C SER A 388 -22.19 -27.52 22.04
N ASN A 389 -22.61 -27.73 23.29
CA ASN A 389 -22.91 -29.06 23.84
C ASN A 389 -24.36 -29.40 23.47
N ASP A 390 -24.54 -30.23 22.45
CA ASP A 390 -25.75 -31.03 22.32
C ASP A 390 -25.36 -32.51 22.41
N SER A 391 -25.65 -33.09 23.57
CA SER A 391 -25.64 -34.53 23.80
C SER A 391 -27.08 -34.97 24.10
N ASN A 392 -27.65 -35.83 23.24
CA ASN A 392 -28.30 -37.10 23.60
C ASN A 392 -29.17 -37.61 22.44
N TYR A 393 -28.78 -38.73 21.82
CA TYR A 393 -29.52 -40.01 21.96
C TYR A 393 -28.74 -41.20 21.32
N PHE A 394 -28.83 -42.33 22.03
CA PHE A 394 -28.39 -43.73 21.82
C PHE A 394 -28.54 -44.28 20.36
N SER A 395 -27.86 -45.34 19.87
CA SER A 395 -27.22 -46.53 20.47
C SER A 395 -26.31 -47.29 19.47
N ASP A 396 -25.38 -48.07 20.02
CA ASP A 396 -24.79 -49.35 19.57
C ASP A 396 -23.89 -49.44 18.30
N THR A 397 -22.59 -49.71 18.50
CA THR A 397 -22.00 -51.07 18.33
C THR A 397 -20.49 -51.12 18.64
N GLN A 398 -20.15 -52.03 19.57
CA GLN A 398 -18.99 -52.93 19.71
C GLN A 398 -17.52 -52.56 19.31
N SER A 399 -16.67 -52.71 20.36
CA SER A 399 -15.37 -53.41 20.42
C SER A 399 -14.17 -52.94 19.57
N HIS A 400 -13.11 -52.47 20.22
CA HIS A 400 -11.91 -53.30 20.52
C HIS A 400 -10.84 -52.52 21.32
N ASN A 401 -10.32 -53.20 22.35
CA ASN A 401 -9.01 -53.12 23.03
C ASN A 401 -7.98 -52.07 22.55
N SER A 402 -7.36 -51.35 23.50
CA SER A 402 -6.05 -51.75 24.06
C SER A 402 -5.55 -50.76 25.12
N ALA A 403 -4.96 -51.33 26.16
CA ALA A 403 -4.36 -50.68 27.31
C ALA A 403 -3.19 -49.74 26.95
N TYR A 404 -2.98 -48.68 27.75
CA TYR A 404 -1.66 -48.36 28.29
C TYR A 404 -1.80 -47.54 29.58
N SER A 405 -1.11 -48.03 30.61
CA SER A 405 -0.90 -47.46 31.93
C SER A 405 0.29 -46.50 31.87
N SER A 406 0.23 -45.38 32.60
CA SER A 406 1.32 -44.92 33.47
C SER A 406 0.97 -43.63 34.21
N ASP A 407 0.74 -43.81 35.50
CA ASP A 407 1.16 -43.00 36.66
C ASP A 407 1.50 -41.51 36.48
N THR A 408 0.70 -40.73 37.21
CA THR A 408 0.93 -39.36 37.66
C THR A 408 2.05 -39.29 38.69
N VAL A 409 3.07 -38.48 38.43
CA VAL A 409 3.98 -37.96 39.47
C VAL A 409 3.78 -36.45 39.57
N SER A 410 3.40 -36.04 40.77
CA SER A 410 3.37 -34.69 41.28
C SER A 410 4.74 -34.03 41.21
N ASP A 411 4.82 -32.74 40.85
CA ASP A 411 5.74 -31.88 41.59
C ASP A 411 5.33 -30.41 41.67
N LYS A 412 5.61 -29.87 42.85
CA LYS A 412 5.27 -28.53 43.36
C LYS A 412 6.53 -27.65 43.35
N ARG A 413 6.29 -26.33 43.21
CA ARG A 413 7.19 -25.20 43.55
C ARG A 413 8.36 -25.03 42.57
N VAL A 414 8.73 -23.84 42.12
CA VAL A 414 9.11 -22.65 42.88
C VAL A 414 8.78 -21.39 42.06
N ASN A 415 8.18 -20.38 42.69
CA ASN A 415 8.00 -19.05 42.13
C ASN A 415 8.48 -18.05 43.18
N ALA A 416 9.60 -17.37 42.94
CA ALA A 416 10.03 -16.22 43.72
C ALA A 416 11.06 -15.35 42.95
N ASN A 417 10.86 -14.04 43.10
CA ASN A 417 11.80 -12.93 42.89
C ASN A 417 11.98 -12.39 41.46
N MET A 418 11.41 -11.20 41.23
CA MET A 418 12.22 -9.99 41.09
C MET A 418 11.38 -8.73 41.32
N LYS A 419 11.84 -7.90 42.26
CA LYS A 419 11.29 -6.58 42.59
C LYS A 419 12.42 -5.55 42.42
N ALA A 420 12.08 -4.47 41.74
CA ALA A 420 12.62 -3.11 41.83
C ALA A 420 14.11 -2.85 41.48
N MET A 421 14.31 -1.99 40.47
CA MET A 421 15.26 -0.88 40.55
C MET A 421 14.74 0.31 39.72
N SER A 422 14.45 1.40 40.43
CA SER A 422 14.24 2.75 39.89
C SER A 422 14.79 3.70 40.94
N LEU A 423 15.87 4.41 40.64
CA LEU A 423 16.20 5.65 41.34
C LEU A 423 16.97 6.60 40.41
N ALA A 424 16.52 7.84 40.46
CA ALA A 424 16.99 8.99 39.70
C ALA A 424 18.32 9.55 40.22
N THR A 425 18.98 10.39 39.43
CA THR A 425 19.72 11.56 39.93
C THR A 425 19.78 12.65 38.86
N ALA A 426 19.45 13.87 39.29
CA ALA A 426 19.58 15.13 38.56
C ALA A 426 20.80 15.91 39.08
N MET A 427 21.53 16.61 38.20
CA MET A 427 22.41 17.78 38.42
C MET A 427 22.71 18.36 37.01
N SER A 428 22.94 19.64 36.70
CA SER A 428 22.83 20.96 37.33
C SER A 428 23.26 21.99 36.26
N ASN A 429 22.84 23.25 36.42
CA ASN A 429 23.08 24.43 35.58
C ASN A 429 24.55 24.73 35.19
N SER A 430 24.76 25.38 34.03
CA SER A 430 25.54 26.64 33.91
C SER A 430 25.47 27.30 32.51
N ASP A 431 25.03 28.56 32.54
CA ASP A 431 25.60 29.76 31.92
C ASP A 431 25.80 29.97 30.40
N ILE A 432 25.21 31.09 29.96
CA ILE A 432 25.32 31.85 28.71
C ILE A 432 26.61 32.71 28.76
N PRO A 433 27.19 33.20 27.62
CA PRO A 433 26.74 34.52 27.15
C PRO A 433 26.61 34.66 25.61
N SER A 434 25.61 35.45 25.28
CA SER A 434 25.33 36.15 24.03
C SER A 434 26.50 36.98 23.51
N ASN A 435 26.67 37.03 22.19
CA ASN A 435 27.28 38.19 21.52
C ASN A 435 26.46 38.58 20.28
N SER A 436 25.90 39.77 20.38
CA SER A 436 25.30 40.60 19.34
C SER A 436 26.41 41.31 18.55
N ILE A 437 26.33 41.32 17.22
CA ILE A 437 26.95 42.35 16.39
C ILE A 437 25.89 42.87 15.40
N SER A 438 25.81 44.19 15.39
CA SER A 438 24.93 45.10 14.67
C SER A 438 25.29 45.28 13.20
N ASP A 439 24.25 45.59 12.42
CA ASP A 439 24.14 46.57 11.33
C ASP A 439 25.41 47.01 10.57
N ASP A 440 25.36 46.84 9.24
CA ASP A 440 25.65 47.97 8.37
C ASP A 440 24.90 47.89 7.03
N LEU A 441 24.20 48.99 6.74
CA LEU A 441 23.51 49.32 5.50
C LEU A 441 24.51 49.97 4.54
N THR A 442 24.56 49.53 3.28
CA THR A 442 24.74 50.47 2.16
C THR A 442 23.96 50.01 0.93
N SER A 443 23.17 50.97 0.43
CA SER A 443 22.44 50.99 -0.81
C SER A 443 23.36 50.95 -2.02
N LEU A 444 22.88 50.39 -3.14
CA LEU A 444 23.07 50.96 -4.48
C LEU A 444 22.04 50.38 -5.46
N SER A 445 21.49 51.31 -6.23
CA SER A 445 20.44 51.23 -7.24
C SER A 445 20.91 50.60 -8.56
N ASN A 446 20.07 49.83 -9.24
CA ASN A 446 19.41 50.23 -10.50
C ASN A 446 18.72 49.07 -11.24
N ALA A 447 17.66 49.46 -11.93
CA ALA A 447 16.81 48.82 -12.92
C ALA A 447 17.31 47.53 -13.61
N ASP A 448 16.43 46.54 -13.75
CA ASP A 448 15.85 46.26 -15.08
C ASP A 448 14.57 45.41 -15.03
N THR A 449 13.60 45.87 -15.79
CA THR A 449 12.27 45.29 -16.02
C THR A 449 12.35 44.08 -16.94
N THR A 450 11.95 42.90 -16.46
CA THR A 450 11.46 41.83 -17.34
C THR A 450 10.23 41.15 -16.73
N SER A 451 9.19 41.10 -17.55
CA SER A 451 7.87 40.55 -17.27
C SER A 451 7.94 39.05 -16.97
N SER A 452 7.72 38.66 -15.71
CA SER A 452 7.47 37.26 -15.35
C SER A 452 5.98 36.97 -15.33
N SER A 453 5.55 36.13 -16.26
CA SER A 453 4.24 35.49 -16.26
C SER A 453 4.12 34.63 -15.01
N LYS A 454 3.43 35.12 -13.98
CA LYS A 454 3.02 34.33 -12.82
C LYS A 454 2.10 33.21 -13.29
N SER A 455 2.65 32.02 -13.50
CA SER A 455 1.86 30.80 -13.62
C SER A 455 1.09 30.61 -12.32
N LYS A 456 -0.24 30.72 -12.37
CA LYS A 456 -1.13 30.35 -11.27
C LYS A 456 -0.94 28.86 -11.00
N PHE A 457 -0.12 28.52 -10.00
CA PHE A 457 -0.14 27.19 -9.40
C PHE A 457 -1.55 26.92 -8.89
N GLY A 458 -2.11 25.78 -9.29
CA GLY A 458 -3.46 25.37 -8.96
C GLY A 458 -3.69 25.41 -7.45
N LYS A 459 -4.88 25.87 -7.06
CA LYS A 459 -5.38 25.76 -5.70
C LYS A 459 -5.44 24.27 -5.34
N TYR A 460 -4.47 23.78 -4.57
CA TYR A 460 -4.54 22.47 -3.94
C TYR A 460 -5.67 22.49 -2.90
N PHE A 461 -6.58 21.51 -2.99
CA PHE A 461 -7.64 21.33 -2.01
C PHE A 461 -7.03 21.07 -0.63
N ARG A 462 -7.39 21.90 0.35
CA ARG A 462 -7.05 21.66 1.76
C ARG A 462 -7.86 20.49 2.29
N PHE A 463 -7.17 19.40 2.63
CA PHE A 463 -7.70 18.37 3.52
C PHE A 463 -7.47 18.81 4.98
N SER A 464 -8.15 19.86 5.44
CA SER A 464 -8.10 20.23 6.88
C SER A 464 -9.10 19.45 7.74
N ASN A 465 -9.95 18.61 7.14
CA ASN A 465 -11.03 17.90 7.86
C ASN A 465 -10.98 16.37 7.75
N TYR A 466 -9.94 15.81 7.13
CA TYR A 466 -9.66 14.36 7.15
C TYR A 466 -8.35 14.04 7.88
N SER A 467 -8.00 14.86 8.87
CA SER A 467 -7.46 14.28 10.10
C SER A 467 -8.53 13.29 10.55
N ALA A 468 -8.34 12.01 10.23
CA ALA A 468 -9.06 11.00 10.96
C ALA A 468 -8.76 11.30 12.43
N ARG A 469 -9.83 11.50 13.21
CA ARG A 469 -9.73 11.58 14.66
C ARG A 469 -9.18 10.24 15.11
N TRP A 470 -7.86 10.13 15.14
CA TRP A 470 -7.15 8.95 15.60
C TRP A 470 -7.03 9.06 17.11
N TYR A 471 -7.71 8.16 17.81
CA TYR A 471 -7.55 7.91 19.24
C TYR A 471 -6.40 6.93 19.46
#